data_AF-A0A1C3W1F7-F1
#
_entry.id   AF-A0A1C3W1F7-F1
#
_cell.length_a   1.000
_cell.length_b   1.000
_cell.length_c   1.000
_cell.angle_alpha   90.00
_cell.angle_beta   90.00
_cell.angle_gamma   90.00
#
_symmetry.space_group_name_H-M   'P 1'
#
loop_
_entity.id
_entity.type
_entity.pdbx_description
1 polymer ?
#
loop_
_entity_poly.entity_id
_entity_poly.type
_entity_poly.pdbx_seq_one_letter_code
_entity_poly.pdbx_strand_id
1 'polypeptide(L)' 'MTAISTSLKKKTRRPTLRIRDVNATLEALKRNGMTPTALDTLPDGTFRWHFTPPAQEDGDELDRELAEFDRKHGYS' A
#
# COMPACT_ATOMS: atom_id res chain seq x y z
N MET A 1 -35.10 23.58 -19.73
CA MET A 1 -34.60 22.22 -19.96
C MET A 1 -33.11 22.21 -19.67
N THR A 2 -32.67 21.62 -18.56
CA THR A 2 -31.26 21.55 -18.17
C THR A 2 -30.67 20.22 -18.64
N ALA A 3 -29.72 20.27 -19.57
CA ALA A 3 -29.06 19.09 -20.11
C ALA A 3 -28.04 18.55 -19.09
N ILE A 4 -28.22 17.29 -18.69
CA ILE A 4 -27.28 16.56 -17.85
C ILE A 4 -26.15 16.08 -18.77
N SER A 5 -24.99 16.74 -18.70
CA SER A 5 -23.79 16.31 -19.41
C SER A 5 -23.21 15.08 -18.70
N THR A 6 -23.55 13.89 -19.21
CA THR A 6 -22.90 12.64 -18.81
C THR A 6 -21.46 12.66 -19.31
N SER A 7 -20.53 13.05 -18.42
CA SER A 7 -19.10 12.86 -18.60
C SER A 7 -18.81 11.38 -18.79
N LEU A 8 -18.56 10.98 -20.03
CA LEU A 8 -18.03 9.66 -20.38
C LEU A 8 -16.65 9.54 -19.70
N LYS A 9 -16.62 8.93 -18.51
CA LYS A 9 -15.38 8.46 -17.89
C LYS A 9 -14.71 7.52 -18.89
N LYS A 10 -13.71 8.01 -19.62
CA LYS A 10 -12.78 7.17 -20.38
C LYS A 10 -12.30 6.09 -19.41
N LYS A 11 -12.55 4.82 -19.73
CA LYS A 11 -11.88 3.69 -19.07
C LYS A 11 -10.39 3.84 -19.38
N THR A 12 -9.68 4.55 -18.51
CA THR A 12 -8.22 4.61 -18.53
C THR A 12 -7.75 3.17 -18.40
N ARG A 13 -7.12 2.65 -19.45
CA ARG A 13 -6.47 1.33 -19.38
C ARG A 13 -5.47 1.43 -18.24
N ARG A 14 -5.59 0.53 -17.25
CA ARG A 14 -4.66 0.48 -16.12
C ARG A 14 -3.25 0.43 -16.71
N PRO A 15 -2.35 1.34 -16.32
CA PRO A 15 -0.96 1.25 -16.71
C PRO A 15 -0.46 -0.13 -16.29
N THR A 16 -0.13 -0.99 -17.26
CA THR A 16 0.43 -2.30 -16.94
C THR A 16 1.83 -2.07 -16.42
N LEU A 17 2.04 -2.27 -15.11
CA LEU A 17 3.37 -2.24 -14.52
C LEU A 17 4.25 -3.27 -15.25
N ARG A 18 5.28 -2.79 -15.96
CA ARG A 18 6.24 -3.67 -16.60
C ARG A 18 7.35 -3.98 -15.62
N ILE A 19 7.71 -5.26 -15.51
CA ILE A 19 8.80 -5.73 -14.65
C ILE A 19 10.12 -4.98 -14.94
N ARG A 20 10.37 -4.64 -16.21
CA ARG A 20 11.54 -3.86 -16.61
C ARG A 20 11.61 -2.49 -15.92
N ASP A 21 10.49 -1.81 -15.79
CA ASP A 21 10.44 -0.46 -15.20
C ASP A 21 10.66 -0.53 -13.69
N VAL A 22 10.11 -1.56 -13.04
CA VAL A 22 10.37 -1.87 -11.62
C VAL A 22 11.85 -2.10 -11.37
N ASN A 23 12.50 -2.95 -12.18
CA ASN A 23 13.92 -3.27 -12.03
C ASN A 23 14.82 -2.06 -12.26
N ALA A 24 14.53 -1.24 -13.29
CA ALA A 24 15.26 -0.01 -13.53
C ALA A 24 15.15 0.97 -12.35
N THR A 25 13.97 1.07 -11.74
CA THR A 25 13.74 1.92 -10.57
C THR A 25 14.46 1.37 -9.33
N LEU A 26 14.45 0.05 -9.13
CA LEU A 26 15.21 -0.61 -8.06
C LEU A 26 16.72 -0.37 -8.17
N GLU A 27 17.27 -0.46 -9.38
CA GLU A 27 18.69 -0.17 -9.61
C GLU A 27 19.03 1.29 -9.32
N ALA A 28 18.17 2.23 -9.74
CA ALA A 28 18.35 3.64 -9.46
C ALA A 28 18.29 3.95 -7.95
N LEU A 29 17.34 3.35 -7.23
CA LEU A 29 17.21 3.49 -5.78
C LEU A 29 18.44 2.92 -5.06
N LYS A 30 18.92 1.74 -5.46
CA LYS A 30 20.14 1.12 -4.92
C LYS A 30 21.37 2.00 -5.12
N ARG A 31 21.54 2.61 -6.30
CA ARG A 31 22.64 3.56 -6.57
C ARG A 31 22.60 4.78 -5.65
N ASN A 32 21.41 5.19 -5.23
CA ASN A 32 21.20 6.29 -4.29
C ASN A 32 21.24 5.83 -2.81
N GLY A 33 21.62 4.59 -2.53
CA GLY A 33 21.71 4.04 -1.18
C GLY A 33 20.36 3.70 -0.54
N MET A 34 19.26 3.69 -1.31
CA MET A 34 17.93 3.38 -0.84
C MET A 34 17.54 1.96 -1.23
N THR A 35 17.06 1.17 -0.26
CA THR A 35 16.59 -0.19 -0.50
C THR A 35 15.10 -0.26 -0.15
N PRO A 36 14.18 -0.15 -1.14
CA PRO A 36 12.77 -0.34 -0.87
C PRO A 36 12.47 -1.79 -0.46
N THR A 37 11.49 -1.96 0.42
CA THR A 37 11.08 -3.23 1.02
C THR A 37 9.80 -3.78 0.40
N ALA A 38 8.91 -2.90 -0.07
CA ALA A 38 7.66 -3.28 -0.73
C ALA A 38 7.25 -2.25 -1.80
N LEU A 39 6.38 -2.67 -2.70
CA LEU A 39 5.80 -1.85 -3.76
C LEU A 39 4.30 -2.15 -3.88
N ASP A 40 3.46 -1.16 -3.58
CA ASP A 40 2.02 -1.27 -3.72
C ASP A 40 1.52 -0.58 -4.99
N THR A 41 0.45 -1.12 -5.58
CA THR A 41 -0.29 -0.49 -6.67
C THR A 41 -1.65 -0.04 -6.15
N LEU A 42 -1.90 1.27 -6.16
CA LEU A 42 -3.14 1.86 -5.70
C LEU A 42 -4.26 1.74 -6.76
N PRO A 43 -5.55 1.85 -6.37
CA PRO A 43 -6.68 1.75 -7.28
C PRO A 43 -6.73 2.82 -8.38
N ASP A 44 -6.05 3.96 -8.16
CA ASP A 44 -5.87 5.04 -9.13
C ASP A 44 -4.74 4.76 -10.15
N GLY A 45 -3.99 3.68 -9.97
CA GLY A 45 -2.85 3.30 -10.81
C GLY A 45 -1.52 3.90 -10.36
N THR A 46 -1.49 4.58 -9.21
CA THR A 46 -0.27 5.12 -8.62
C THR A 46 0.53 4.02 -7.92
N PHE A 47 1.86 4.08 -8.02
CA PHE A 47 2.76 3.16 -7.31
C PHE A 47 3.28 3.80 -6.02
N ARG A 48 3.26 3.04 -4.92
CA ARG A 48 3.80 3.46 -3.63
C ARG A 48 4.98 2.55 -3.25
N TRP A 49 6.17 3.13 -3.20
CA TRP A 49 7.36 2.47 -2.67
C TRP A 49 7.42 2.60 -1.16
N HIS A 50 7.66 1.47 -0.49
CA HIS A 50 7.92 1.43 0.95
C HIS A 50 9.42 1.25 1.18
N PHE A 51 9.95 2.00 2.13
CA PHE A 51 11.37 1.94 2.52
C PHE A 51 11.55 1.45 3.95
N THR A 52 10.47 1.47 4.74
CA THR A 52 10.44 0.89 6.06
C THR A 52 10.15 -0.61 5.91
N PRO A 53 10.95 -1.51 6.49
CA PRO A 53 10.56 -2.91 6.61
C PRO A 53 9.20 -2.96 7.30
N PRO A 54 8.27 -3.83 6.86
CA PRO A 54 7.07 -4.07 7.65
C PRO A 54 7.53 -4.42 9.07
N ALA A 55 6.90 -3.79 10.07
CA ALA A 55 7.12 -4.19 11.45
C ALA A 55 6.89 -5.69 11.50
N GLN A 56 7.86 -6.42 12.04
CA GLN A 56 7.67 -7.82 12.34
C GLN A 56 6.55 -7.84 13.37
N GLU A 57 5.32 -8.09 12.92
CA GLU A 57 4.21 -8.32 13.83
C GLU A 57 4.55 -9.61 14.56
N ASP A 58 5.20 -9.46 15.72
CA ASP A 58 5.27 -10.51 16.71
C ASP A 58 3.82 -10.70 17.18
N GLY A 59 3.08 -11.58 16.50
CA GLY A 59 1.64 -11.82 16.73
C GLY A 59 1.31 -12.10 18.19
N ASP A 60 2.30 -12.55 18.97
CA ASP A 60 2.20 -12.77 20.40
C ASP A 60 1.96 -11.49 21.22
N GLU A 61 2.45 -10.32 20.78
CA GLU A 61 2.26 -9.05 21.51
C GLU A 61 0.86 -8.47 21.27
N LEU A 62 0.36 -8.54 20.03
CA LEU A 62 -0.98 -8.04 19.69
C LEU A 62 -2.08 -8.86 20.36
N ASP A 63 -1.92 -10.19 20.39
CA ASP A 63 -2.86 -11.09 21.06
C ASP A 63 -2.84 -10.88 22.59
N ARG A 64 -1.66 -10.57 23.15
CA ARG A 64 -1.52 -10.22 24.56
C ARG A 64 -2.19 -8.88 24.90
N GLU A 65 -1.96 -7.84 24.10
CA GLU A 65 -2.59 -6.53 24.30
C GLU A 65 -4.12 -6.61 24.21
N LEU A 66 -4.66 -7.45 23.32
CA LEU A 66 -6.09 -7.69 23.21
C LEU A 66 -6.65 -8.44 24.44
N ALA A 67 -5.96 -9.48 24.91
CA ALA A 67 -6.37 -10.21 26.11
C ALA A 67 -6.31 -9.33 27.37
N GLU A 68 -5.31 -8.44 27.48
CA GLU A 68 -5.22 -7.48 28.57
C GLU A 68 -6.33 -6.41 28.50
N PHE A 69 -6.68 -5.97 27.30
CA PHE A 69 -7.80 -5.06 27.07
C PHE A 69 -9.14 -5.67 27.47
N ASP A 70 -9.44 -6.90 27.02
CA ASP A 70 -10.67 -7.63 27.38
C ASP A 70 -10.78 -7.87 28.89
N ARG A 71 -9.65 -8.14 29.56
CA ARG A 71 -9.62 -8.29 31.03
C ARG A 71 -9.86 -6.99 31.78
N LYS A 72 -9.45 -5.86 31.21
CA LYS A 72 -9.56 -4.53 31.84
C LYS A 72 -10.88 -3.83 31.55
N HIS A 73 -11.45 -4.08 30.38
CA HIS A 73 -12.64 -3.41 29.86
C HIS A 73 -13.82 -4.35 29.61
N GLY A 74 -13.71 -5.62 30.03
CA GLY A 74 -14.80 -6.59 30.05
C GLY A 74 -15.94 -6.13 30.96
N TYR A 75 -16.81 -5.27 30.41
CA TYR A 75 -18.15 -5.05 30.91
C TYR A 75 -18.88 -6.39 30.92
N SER A 76 -19.24 -6.86 32.12
CA SER A 76 -20.46 -7.62 32.33
C SER A 76 -21.62 -6.67 32.56
#